data_AF-A0A4Y2HKA3-F1
#
_entry.id   AF-A0A4Y2HKA3-F1
#
_cell.length_a   1.000
_cell.length_b   1.000
_cell.length_c   1.000
_cell.angle_alpha   90.00
_cell.angle_beta   90.00
_cell.angle_gamma   90.00
#
_symmetry.space_group_name_H-M   'P 1'
#
loop_
_entity.id
_entity.type
_entity.pdbx_description
1 polymer ?
#
loop_
_entity_poly.entity_id
_entity_poly.type
_entity_poly.pdbx_seq_one_letter_code
_entity_poly.pdbx_strand_id
1 'polypeptide(L)'
;MINLAIFTGEDNENLTPALLLKASLRALNWTYQQRNENQPTRKWGPDVGRIAVALYLSNDFYFRGNRSIRDEISYELSIDLLSRLALKKIEDISSTELANYINAFLVTCIDPRKFHVLDLVGELRKRVDAQNYTNPSAMLALCNAGERMTERDVEKLTSVFWKAHREFWTGNITLKILKNVFSMILGEKKRAK
;
A
#
# COMPACT_ATOMS: atom_id res chain seq x y z
N MET A 1 10.29 1.51 2.96
CA MET A 1 8.83 1.74 3.09
C MET A 1 8.61 3.18 3.51
N ILE A 2 7.78 3.91 2.77
CA ILE A 2 7.53 5.32 3.03
C ILE A 2 6.82 5.45 4.37
N ASN A 3 7.48 6.11 5.33
CA ASN A 3 6.91 6.38 6.64
C ASN A 3 5.90 7.53 6.49
N LEU A 4 4.60 7.24 6.57
CA LEU A 4 3.51 8.20 6.36
C LEU A 4 3.33 9.21 7.51
N ALA A 5 4.28 9.30 8.43
CA ALA A 5 4.24 10.19 9.59
C ALA A 5 4.61 11.64 9.25
N ILE A 6 3.94 12.29 8.28
CA ILE A 6 3.98 13.77 8.15
C ILE A 6 2.60 14.27 7.72
N PHE A 7 1.74 14.49 8.73
CA PHE A 7 0.51 15.27 8.62
C PHE A 7 0.37 16.17 9.85
N THR A 8 1.09 17.28 9.86
CA THR A 8 0.75 18.44 10.71
C THR A 8 0.96 19.70 9.88
N GLY A 9 -0.12 20.27 9.39
CA GLY A 9 -0.08 21.49 8.60
C GLY A 9 -1.49 22.02 8.39
N GLU A 10 -2.03 22.57 9.50
CA GLU A 10 -3.01 23.66 9.59
C GLU A 10 -4.10 23.67 8.52
N ASP A 11 -5.28 23.19 8.91
CA ASP A 11 -6.63 23.72 8.58
C ASP A 11 -7.70 22.77 9.14
N ASN A 12 -7.66 22.50 10.45
CA ASN A 12 -8.73 21.80 11.16
C ASN A 12 -8.86 22.42 12.55
N GLU A 13 -9.77 23.37 12.70
CA GLU A 13 -10.20 23.81 14.02
C GLU A 13 -10.61 22.57 14.84
N ASN A 14 -9.90 22.36 15.96
CA ASN A 14 -10.19 21.40 17.04
C ASN A 14 -9.87 19.90 16.86
N LEU A 15 -8.93 19.49 15.99
CA LEU A 15 -8.34 18.14 16.12
C LEU A 15 -7.20 18.14 17.16
N THR A 16 -7.52 17.80 18.41
CA THR A 16 -6.50 17.59 19.44
C THR A 16 -5.71 16.30 19.16
N PRO A 17 -4.41 16.23 19.50
CA PRO A 17 -3.64 14.99 19.43
C PRO A 17 -4.32 13.81 20.14
N ALA A 18 -5.06 14.08 21.22
CA ALA A 18 -5.84 13.08 21.96
C ALA A 18 -7.01 12.50 21.15
N LEU A 19 -7.72 13.32 20.36
CA LEU A 19 -8.80 12.85 19.49
C LEU A 19 -8.28 11.98 18.34
N LEU A 20 -7.15 12.38 17.74
CA LEU A 20 -6.47 11.58 16.72
C LEU A 20 -6.04 10.23 17.27
N LEU A 21 -5.37 10.20 18.42
CA LEU A 21 -4.96 8.96 19.07
C LEU A 21 -6.16 8.05 19.39
N LYS A 22 -7.25 8.61 19.90
CA LYS A 22 -8.49 7.86 20.20
C LYS A 22 -9.11 7.26 18.95
N ALA A 23 -9.15 7.99 17.84
CA ALA A 23 -9.65 7.50 16.57
C ALA A 23 -8.76 6.37 16.02
N SER A 24 -7.43 6.54 16.03
CA SER A 24 -6.47 5.53 15.61
C SER A 24 -6.59 4.24 16.42
N LEU A 25 -6.72 4.33 17.75
CA LEU A 25 -6.90 3.16 18.61
C LEU A 25 -8.22 2.43 18.35
N ARG A 26 -9.31 3.15 18.09
CA ARG A 26 -10.59 2.54 17.72
C ARG A 26 -10.52 1.81 16.39
N ALA A 27 -9.91 2.43 15.38
CA ALA A 27 -9.72 1.81 14.07
C ALA A 27 -8.88 0.54 14.19
N LEU A 28 -7.76 0.61 14.92
CA LEU A 28 -6.90 -0.54 15.18
C LEU A 28 -7.64 -1.69 15.87
N ASN A 29 -8.40 -1.38 16.93
CA ASN A 29 -9.18 -2.38 17.63
C ASN A 29 -10.25 -3.01 16.74
N TRP A 30 -10.96 -2.20 15.94
CA TRP A 30 -11.94 -2.69 14.98
C TRP A 30 -11.32 -3.60 13.91
N THR A 31 -10.15 -3.24 13.39
CA THR A 31 -9.40 -4.05 12.41
C THR A 31 -8.96 -5.38 13.02
N TYR A 32 -8.48 -5.37 14.27
CA TYR A 32 -8.14 -6.60 14.97
C TYR A 32 -9.36 -7.52 15.18
N GLN A 33 -10.52 -6.95 15.51
CA GLN A 33 -11.78 -7.70 15.68
C GLN A 33 -12.29 -8.36 14.39
N GLN A 34 -11.77 -7.99 13.22
CA GLN A 34 -12.09 -8.70 11.98
C GLN A 34 -11.48 -10.10 11.92
N ARG A 35 -10.50 -10.40 12.78
CA ARG A 35 -9.88 -11.71 12.90
C ARG A 35 -10.86 -12.71 13.51
N ASN A 36 -11.28 -13.70 12.73
CA ASN A 36 -12.14 -14.78 13.19
C ASN A 36 -11.32 -15.97 13.73
N GLU A 37 -11.11 -16.02 15.05
CA GLU A 37 -10.32 -17.08 15.69
C GLU A 37 -10.95 -18.47 15.58
N ASN A 38 -12.26 -18.56 15.31
CA ASN A 38 -12.97 -19.83 15.16
C ASN A 38 -12.72 -20.51 13.80
N GLN A 39 -12.10 -19.80 12.84
CA GLN A 39 -11.74 -20.41 11.56
C GLN A 39 -10.29 -20.91 11.59
N PRO A 40 -10.02 -22.16 11.14
CA PRO A 40 -8.67 -22.69 11.07
C PRO A 40 -7.84 -22.03 9.95
N THR A 41 -8.51 -21.50 8.90
CA THR A 41 -7.91 -20.83 7.75
C THR A 41 -8.74 -19.58 7.38
N ARG A 42 -8.11 -18.60 6.73
CA ARG A 42 -8.77 -17.33 6.29
C ARG A 42 -9.37 -16.53 7.45
N LYS A 43 -8.67 -16.48 8.58
CA LYS A 43 -9.10 -15.75 9.78
C LYS A 43 -9.30 -14.27 9.52
N TRP A 44 -8.55 -13.69 8.58
CA TRP A 44 -8.61 -12.27 8.25
C TRP A 44 -9.57 -11.93 7.11
N GLY A 45 -10.20 -12.94 6.49
CA GLY A 45 -11.14 -12.75 5.39
C GLY A 45 -10.48 -12.36 4.06
N PRO A 46 -11.29 -11.95 3.05
CA PRO A 46 -10.84 -11.74 1.68
C PRO A 46 -9.96 -10.50 1.49
N ASP A 47 -10.04 -9.51 2.39
CA ASP A 47 -9.28 -8.26 2.32
C ASP A 47 -7.98 -8.28 3.16
N VAL A 48 -7.46 -9.48 3.48
CA VAL A 48 -6.28 -9.69 4.34
C VAL A 48 -5.09 -8.80 3.96
N GLY A 49 -4.84 -8.56 2.66
CA GLY A 49 -3.75 -7.70 2.21
C GLY A 49 -3.93 -6.22 2.59
N ARG A 50 -5.16 -5.70 2.52
CA ARG A 50 -5.48 -4.33 2.95
C ARG A 50 -5.43 -4.20 4.46
N ILE A 51 -5.93 -5.21 5.16
CA ILE A 51 -5.88 -5.29 6.62
C ILE A 51 -4.42 -5.29 7.10
N ALA A 52 -3.54 -6.08 6.47
CA ALA A 52 -2.13 -6.12 6.80
C ALA A 52 -1.47 -4.75 6.70
N VAL A 53 -1.68 -4.05 5.58
CA VAL A 53 -1.12 -2.70 5.35
C VAL A 53 -1.69 -1.69 6.34
N ALA A 54 -3.00 -1.73 6.60
CA ALA A 54 -3.65 -0.83 7.55
C ALA A 54 -3.15 -1.03 8.98
N LEU A 55 -3.02 -2.29 9.44
CA LEU A 55 -2.47 -2.62 10.75
C LEU A 55 -1.03 -2.14 10.89
N TYR A 56 -0.19 -2.43 9.89
CA TYR A 56 1.21 -2.02 9.90
C TYR A 56 1.37 -0.49 9.97
N LEU A 57 0.64 0.25 9.14
CA LEU A 57 0.71 1.72 9.12
C LEU A 57 0.13 2.36 10.39
N SER A 58 -0.83 1.69 11.04
CA SER A 58 -1.45 2.19 12.28
C SER A 58 -0.57 1.91 13.51
N ASN A 59 0.01 0.71 13.59
CA ASN A 59 0.89 0.30 14.67
C ASN A 59 1.71 -0.91 14.22
N ASP A 60 2.98 -0.70 13.89
CA ASP A 60 3.85 -1.78 13.42
C ASP A 60 4.31 -2.74 14.53
N PHE A 61 3.97 -2.47 15.80
CA PHE A 61 4.27 -3.36 16.93
C PHE A 61 3.68 -4.76 16.74
N TYR A 62 2.49 -4.88 16.13
CA TYR A 62 1.89 -6.18 15.81
C TYR A 62 2.74 -7.05 14.89
N PHE A 63 3.63 -6.43 14.11
CA PHE A 63 4.52 -7.11 13.17
C PHE A 63 5.95 -7.28 13.72
N ARG A 64 6.34 -6.48 14.72
CA ARG A 64 7.67 -6.55 15.38
C ARG A 64 7.72 -7.49 16.58
N GLY A 65 6.68 -7.49 17.42
CA GLY A 65 6.68 -8.20 18.71
C GLY A 65 5.95 -9.54 18.70
N ASN A 66 4.74 -9.58 18.11
CA ASN A 66 3.93 -10.79 18.04
C ASN A 66 4.09 -11.48 16.68
N ARG A 67 5.07 -12.38 16.57
CA ARG A 67 5.33 -13.14 15.33
C ARG A 67 4.09 -13.88 14.81
N SER A 68 3.12 -14.25 15.68
CA SER A 68 1.97 -15.04 15.25
C SER A 68 1.06 -14.32 14.26
N ILE A 69 0.83 -13.01 14.41
CA ILE A 69 -0.09 -12.27 13.53
C ILE A 69 0.55 -12.06 12.16
N ARG A 70 1.80 -11.59 12.14
CA ARG A 70 2.55 -11.45 10.89
C ARG A 70 2.63 -12.78 10.16
N ASP A 71 3.01 -13.85 10.83
CA ASP A 71 3.21 -15.16 10.20
C ASP A 71 1.86 -15.75 9.73
N GLU A 72 0.78 -15.54 10.48
CA GLU A 72 -0.59 -15.91 10.08
C GLU A 72 -1.05 -15.18 8.81
N ILE A 73 -0.91 -13.85 8.79
CA ILE A 73 -1.25 -13.02 7.62
C ILE A 73 -0.35 -13.38 6.42
N SER A 74 0.95 -13.58 6.65
CA SER A 74 1.92 -13.98 5.62
C SER A 74 1.51 -15.28 4.94
N TYR A 75 1.10 -16.27 5.74
CA TYR A 75 0.63 -17.55 5.25
C TYR A 75 -0.66 -17.41 4.44
N GLU A 76 -1.66 -16.70 4.97
CA GLU A 76 -2.93 -16.49 4.27
C GLU A 76 -2.75 -15.74 2.94
N LEU A 77 -1.91 -14.71 2.90
CA LEU A 77 -1.58 -13.99 1.67
C LEU A 77 -0.90 -14.87 0.63
N SER A 78 0.07 -15.69 1.07
CA SER A 78 0.82 -16.57 0.18
C SER A 78 -0.12 -17.62 -0.44
N ILE A 79 -0.97 -18.25 0.37
CA ILE A 79 -1.96 -19.22 -0.11
C ILE A 79 -2.98 -18.57 -1.03
N ASP A 80 -3.47 -17.37 -0.72
CA ASP A 80 -4.43 -16.66 -1.56
C ASP A 80 -3.86 -16.36 -2.96
N LEU A 81 -2.63 -15.81 -3.04
CA LEU A 81 -1.98 -15.55 -4.32
C LEU A 81 -1.67 -16.85 -5.08
N LEU A 82 -1.11 -17.86 -4.42
CA LEU A 82 -0.82 -19.16 -5.05
C LEU A 82 -2.10 -19.83 -5.57
N SER A 83 -3.20 -19.79 -4.82
CA SER A 83 -4.48 -20.36 -5.24
C SER A 83 -5.01 -19.66 -6.50
N ARG A 84 -4.85 -18.33 -6.59
CA ARG A 84 -5.23 -17.59 -7.80
C ARG A 84 -4.35 -17.98 -8.98
N LEU A 85 -3.04 -18.08 -8.77
CA LEU A 85 -2.07 -18.45 -9.81
C LEU A 85 -2.19 -19.92 -10.25
N ALA A 86 -2.80 -20.79 -9.44
CA ALA A 86 -3.13 -22.14 -9.85
C ALA A 86 -4.26 -22.20 -10.88
N LEU A 87 -5.15 -21.20 -10.89
CA LEU A 87 -6.33 -21.13 -11.76
C LEU A 87 -6.19 -20.12 -12.90
N LYS A 88 -5.26 -19.18 -12.78
CA LYS A 88 -5.10 -18.02 -13.66
C LYS A 88 -3.63 -17.74 -13.92
N LYS A 89 -3.33 -17.10 -15.04
CA LYS A 89 -1.98 -16.60 -15.28
C LYS A 89 -1.78 -15.30 -14.51
N ILE A 90 -0.52 -14.92 -14.27
CA ILE A 90 -0.19 -13.67 -13.57
C ILE A 90 -0.77 -12.45 -14.29
N GLU A 91 -0.86 -12.51 -15.63
CA GLU A 91 -1.44 -11.48 -16.50
C GLU A 91 -2.94 -11.26 -16.26
N ASP A 92 -3.66 -12.26 -15.73
CA ASP A 92 -5.09 -12.17 -15.42
C ASP A 92 -5.36 -11.44 -14.09
N ILE A 93 -4.34 -11.29 -13.24
CA ILE A 93 -4.42 -10.52 -12.00
C ILE A 93 -4.30 -9.04 -12.36
N SER A 94 -5.20 -8.17 -11.91
CA SER A 94 -5.14 -6.75 -12.27
C SER A 94 -3.91 -6.04 -11.66
N SER A 95 -3.44 -4.96 -12.27
CA SER A 95 -2.33 -4.16 -11.71
C SER A 95 -2.63 -3.63 -10.31
N THR A 96 -3.90 -3.34 -10.01
CA THR A 96 -4.35 -2.91 -8.67
C THR A 96 -4.25 -4.05 -7.65
N GLU A 97 -4.68 -5.26 -8.01
CA GLU A 97 -4.54 -6.42 -7.12
C GLU A 97 -3.08 -6.79 -6.91
N LEU A 98 -2.27 -6.79 -7.98
CA LEU A 98 -0.84 -7.05 -7.89
C LEU A 98 -0.13 -6.02 -6.97
N ALA A 99 -0.50 -4.75 -7.08
CA ALA A 99 -0.01 -3.69 -6.19
C ALA A 99 -0.41 -3.93 -4.72
N ASN A 100 -1.62 -4.44 -4.46
CA ASN A 100 -2.06 -4.80 -3.11
C ASN A 100 -1.22 -5.95 -2.54
N TYR A 101 -0.95 -7.00 -3.32
CA TYR A 101 -0.07 -8.10 -2.87
C TYR A 101 1.35 -7.61 -2.58
N ILE A 102 1.93 -6.77 -3.45
CA ILE A 102 3.27 -6.22 -3.24
C ILE A 102 3.34 -5.45 -1.91
N ASN A 103 2.41 -4.52 -1.68
CA ASN A 103 2.38 -3.77 -0.41
C ASN A 103 2.17 -4.68 0.79
N ALA A 104 1.26 -5.66 0.69
CA ALA A 104 0.99 -6.61 1.76
C ALA A 104 2.21 -7.50 2.08
N PHE A 105 2.95 -7.95 1.07
CA PHE A 105 4.19 -8.70 1.25
C PHE A 105 5.29 -7.87 1.89
N LEU A 106 5.45 -6.61 1.48
CA LEU A 106 6.43 -5.71 2.10
C LEU A 106 6.18 -5.52 3.60
N VAL A 107 4.93 -5.33 4.04
CA VAL A 107 4.60 -5.15 5.47
C VAL A 107 4.67 -6.44 6.28
N THR A 108 4.53 -7.59 5.61
CA THR A 108 4.67 -8.92 6.21
C THR A 108 6.07 -9.51 6.12
N CYS A 109 7.03 -8.75 5.58
CA CYS A 109 8.43 -9.16 5.38
C CYS A 109 8.62 -10.34 4.40
N ILE A 110 7.70 -10.52 3.46
CA ILE A 110 7.90 -11.39 2.29
C ILE A 110 8.52 -10.52 1.18
N ASP A 111 9.60 -10.99 0.55
CA ASP A 111 10.21 -10.29 -0.59
C ASP A 111 9.37 -10.51 -1.87
N PRO A 112 8.64 -9.49 -2.37
CA PRO A 112 7.80 -9.65 -3.54
C PRO A 112 8.57 -9.87 -4.86
N ARG A 113 9.91 -9.66 -4.87
CA ARG A 113 10.75 -9.97 -6.04
C ARG A 113 11.14 -11.44 -6.14
N LYS A 114 10.96 -12.18 -5.05
CA LYS A 114 11.38 -13.58 -4.91
C LYS A 114 10.24 -14.48 -4.45
N PHE A 115 9.00 -14.07 -4.69
CA PHE A 115 7.83 -14.82 -4.27
C PHE A 115 7.67 -16.08 -5.14
N HIS A 116 8.04 -17.25 -4.63
CA HIS A 116 7.95 -18.53 -5.34
C HIS A 116 8.41 -18.46 -6.81
N VAL A 117 9.62 -17.94 -7.03
CA VAL A 117 10.25 -17.68 -8.34
C VAL A 117 9.64 -16.58 -9.21
N LEU A 118 8.60 -15.90 -8.75
CA LEU A 118 7.98 -14.77 -9.44
C LEU A 118 8.52 -13.43 -8.90
N ASP A 119 8.94 -12.57 -9.82
CA ASP A 119 9.21 -11.17 -9.54
C ASP A 119 7.93 -10.34 -9.77
N LEU A 120 7.13 -10.21 -8.71
CA LEU A 120 5.87 -9.47 -8.75
C LEU A 120 6.09 -7.98 -9.01
N VAL A 121 7.21 -7.42 -8.51
CA VAL A 121 7.57 -6.01 -8.68
C VAL A 121 7.95 -5.75 -10.13
N GLY A 122 8.80 -6.61 -10.70
CA GLY A 122 9.18 -6.56 -12.11
C GLY A 122 7.97 -6.72 -13.03
N GLU A 123 7.04 -7.62 -12.70
CA GLU A 123 5.79 -7.79 -13.45
C GLU A 123 4.91 -6.54 -13.40
N LEU A 124 4.75 -5.92 -12.23
CA LEU A 124 4.01 -4.66 -12.12
C LEU A 124 4.70 -3.53 -12.90
N ARG A 125 6.04 -3.44 -12.86
CA ARG A 125 6.83 -2.44 -13.59
C ARG A 125 6.58 -2.52 -15.09
N LYS A 126 6.64 -3.72 -15.68
CA LYS A 126 6.34 -3.93 -17.12
C LYS A 126 4.98 -3.35 -17.51
N ARG A 127 3.95 -3.55 -16.67
CA ARG A 127 2.59 -3.06 -16.93
C ARG A 127 2.50 -1.54 -16.84
N VAL A 128 3.17 -0.94 -15.87
CA VAL A 128 3.26 0.52 -15.73
C VAL A 128 3.96 1.13 -16.95
N ASP A 129 5.04 0.51 -17.42
CA ASP A 129 5.80 1.01 -18.57
C ASP A 129 5.00 0.92 -19.87
N ALA A 130 4.24 -0.16 -20.06
CA ALA A 130 3.41 -0.40 -21.25
C ALA A 130 2.18 0.52 -21.36
N GLN A 131 1.70 1.09 -20.26
CA GLN A 131 0.49 1.89 -20.24
C GLN A 131 0.79 3.40 -20.21
N ASN A 132 0.02 4.20 -20.96
CA ASN A 132 0.10 5.66 -20.89
C ASN A 132 -0.57 6.23 -19.62
N TYR A 133 -1.55 5.50 -19.08
CA TYR A 133 -2.21 5.80 -17.81
C TYR A 133 -1.84 4.71 -16.81
N THR A 134 -1.54 5.09 -15.58
CA THR A 134 -1.25 4.11 -14.52
C THR A 134 -2.05 4.44 -13.28
N ASN A 135 -2.62 3.41 -12.66
CA ASN A 135 -3.29 3.53 -11.37
C ASN A 135 -2.27 4.02 -10.31
N PRO A 136 -2.55 5.09 -9.55
CA PRO A 136 -1.65 5.57 -8.50
C PRO A 136 -1.22 4.52 -7.48
N SER A 137 -2.09 3.53 -7.22
CA SER A 137 -1.81 2.40 -6.32
C SER A 137 -0.65 1.54 -6.83
N ALA A 138 -0.55 1.34 -8.15
CA ALA A 138 0.55 0.60 -8.76
C ALA A 138 1.87 1.36 -8.64
N MET A 139 1.86 2.67 -8.89
CA MET A 139 3.06 3.49 -8.73
C MET A 139 3.54 3.52 -7.27
N LEU A 140 2.60 3.64 -6.32
CA LEU A 140 2.91 3.59 -4.89
C LEU A 140 3.53 2.26 -4.47
N ALA A 141 2.98 1.13 -4.95
CA ALA A 141 3.53 -0.19 -4.65
C ALA A 141 4.96 -0.36 -5.19
N LEU A 142 5.23 0.09 -6.42
CA LEU A 142 6.58 0.06 -7.00
C LEU A 142 7.55 0.91 -6.18
N CYS A 143 7.14 2.12 -5.78
CA CYS A 143 7.96 2.99 -4.94
C CYS A 143 8.24 2.38 -3.55
N ASN A 144 7.21 1.81 -2.90
CA ASN A 144 7.38 1.11 -1.63
C ASN A 144 8.32 -0.10 -1.71
N ALA A 145 8.35 -0.78 -2.87
CA ALA A 145 9.24 -1.90 -3.16
C ALA A 145 10.67 -1.47 -3.55
N GLY A 146 10.98 -0.16 -3.50
CA GLY A 146 12.29 0.38 -3.87
C GLY A 146 12.57 0.31 -5.37
N GLU A 147 11.56 0.16 -6.21
CA GLU A 147 11.72 0.24 -7.66
C GLU A 147 12.07 1.67 -8.07
N ARG A 148 12.92 1.84 -9.09
CA ARG A 148 13.33 3.18 -9.55
C ARG A 148 12.16 3.89 -10.22
N MET A 149 11.82 5.08 -9.72
CA MET A 149 10.83 5.96 -10.37
C MET A 149 11.48 6.81 -11.45
N THR A 150 10.83 6.93 -12.61
CA THR A 150 11.28 7.75 -13.75
C THR A 150 10.55 9.10 -13.79
N GLU A 151 11.03 10.05 -14.60
CA GLU A 151 10.31 11.32 -14.82
C GLU A 151 8.96 11.09 -15.52
N ARG A 152 8.92 10.15 -16.47
CA ARG A 152 7.68 9.69 -17.11
C ARG A 152 6.66 9.17 -16.10
N ASP A 153 7.09 8.45 -15.07
CA ASP A 153 6.20 7.96 -14.01
C ASP A 153 5.52 9.10 -13.25
N VAL A 154 6.29 10.14 -12.93
CA VAL A 154 5.80 11.35 -12.28
C VAL A 154 4.84 12.10 -13.19
N GLU A 155 5.15 12.22 -14.48
CA GLU A 155 4.27 12.84 -15.48
C GLU A 155 2.94 12.10 -15.61
N LYS A 156 2.97 10.76 -15.68
CA LYS A 156 1.77 9.93 -15.70
C LYS A 156 0.89 10.22 -14.49
N LEU A 157 1.43 10.15 -13.27
CA LEU A 157 0.68 10.45 -12.05
C LEU A 157 0.11 11.88 -12.05
N THR A 158 0.91 12.85 -12.47
CA THR A 158 0.54 14.27 -12.50
C THR A 158 -0.60 14.52 -13.47
N SER A 159 -0.58 13.87 -14.65
CA SER A 159 -1.65 13.99 -15.65
C SER A 159 -2.99 13.45 -15.13
N VAL A 160 -2.97 12.31 -14.42
CA VAL A 160 -4.15 11.72 -13.78
C VAL A 160 -4.72 12.65 -12.74
N PHE A 161 -3.85 13.20 -11.89
CA PHE A 161 -4.25 14.15 -10.87
C PHE A 161 -4.93 15.38 -11.47
N TRP A 162 -4.32 16.04 -12.45
CA TRP A 162 -4.92 17.24 -13.05
C TRP A 162 -6.21 16.97 -13.81
N LYS A 163 -6.38 15.76 -14.35
CA LYS A 163 -7.65 15.34 -14.95
C LYS A 163 -8.72 15.14 -13.87
N ALA A 164 -8.44 14.37 -12.82
CA ALA A 164 -9.38 14.09 -11.74
C ALA A 164 -9.69 15.33 -10.87
N HIS A 165 -8.72 16.22 -10.66
CA HIS A 165 -8.92 17.49 -9.96
C HIS A 165 -9.89 18.39 -10.71
N ARG A 166 -9.84 18.42 -12.04
CA ARG A 166 -10.79 19.19 -12.86
C ARG A 166 -12.21 18.63 -12.81
N GLU A 167 -12.36 17.33 -12.56
CA GLU A 167 -13.66 16.66 -12.57
C GLU A 167 -14.33 16.59 -11.18
N PHE A 168 -13.59 16.69 -10.06
CA PHE A 168 -14.18 16.33 -8.75
C PHE A 168 -13.72 17.07 -7.48
N TRP A 169 -12.67 17.90 -7.50
CA TRP A 169 -12.09 18.42 -6.23
C TRP A 169 -11.81 19.93 -6.23
N THR A 170 -12.51 20.68 -5.38
CA THR A 170 -12.34 22.14 -5.17
C THR A 170 -11.70 22.49 -3.82
N GLY A 171 -10.84 21.64 -3.27
CA GLY A 171 -10.24 21.84 -1.93
C GLY A 171 -8.70 21.92 -1.90
N ASN A 172 -8.17 22.98 -1.28
CA ASN A 172 -6.72 23.21 -1.08
C ASN A 172 -5.97 22.08 -0.35
N ILE A 173 -6.67 21.29 0.48
CA ILE A 173 -6.10 20.21 1.30
C ILE A 173 -5.56 19.08 0.41
N THR A 174 -6.26 18.72 -0.66
CA THR A 174 -5.87 17.61 -1.57
C THR A 174 -4.57 17.92 -2.32
N LEU A 175 -4.36 19.17 -2.73
CA LEU A 175 -3.13 19.64 -3.36
C LEU A 175 -1.90 19.51 -2.44
N LYS A 176 -2.08 19.79 -1.13
CA LYS A 176 -1.02 19.74 -0.12
C LYS A 176 -0.57 18.30 0.14
N ILE A 177 -1.52 17.37 0.25
CA ILE A 177 -1.27 15.93 0.39
C ILE A 177 -0.48 15.39 -0.79
N LEU A 178 -0.93 15.70 -2.01
CA LEU A 178 -0.24 15.24 -3.20
C LEU A 178 1.13 15.87 -3.37
N LYS A 179 1.29 17.17 -3.11
CA LYS A 179 2.61 17.82 -3.14
C LYS A 179 3.61 17.12 -2.20
N ASN A 180 3.15 16.66 -1.04
CA ASN A 180 3.99 15.92 -0.09
C ASN A 180 4.30 14.50 -0.57
N VAL A 181 3.33 13.78 -1.14
CA VAL A 181 3.56 12.45 -1.74
C VAL A 181 4.53 12.55 -2.92
N PHE A 182 4.35 13.53 -3.81
CA PHE A 182 5.27 13.82 -4.91
C PHE A 182 6.65 14.25 -4.41
N SER A 183 6.72 15.07 -3.37
CA SER A 183 8.00 15.48 -2.74
C SER A 183 8.70 14.30 -2.06
N MET A 184 7.97 13.33 -1.51
CA MET A 184 8.54 12.09 -0.97
C MET A 184 9.11 11.22 -2.08
N ILE A 185 8.36 11.02 -3.17
CA ILE A 185 8.81 10.26 -4.34
C ILE A 185 10.05 10.91 -4.97
N LEU A 186 10.07 12.24 -5.11
CA LEU A 186 11.21 12.99 -5.67
C LEU A 186 12.37 13.14 -4.67
N GLY A 187 12.12 13.13 -3.37
CA GLY A 187 13.13 13.24 -2.31
C GLY A 187 14.05 12.02 -2.21
N GLU A 188 13.56 10.83 -2.57
CA GLU A 188 14.41 9.63 -2.66
C GLU A 188 15.45 9.72 -3.79
N LYS A 189 15.19 10.52 -4.84
CA LYS A 189 16.16 10.82 -5.93
C LYS A 189 17.44 11.48 -5.41
N LYS A 190 17.40 12.17 -4.26
CA LYS A 190 18.58 12.82 -3.65
C LYS A 190 19.39 11.91 -2.72
N ARG A 191 18.84 10.80 -2.22
CA ARG A 191 19.52 9.86 -1.32
C ARG A 191 20.19 8.69 -2.02
N ALA A 192 19.90 8.47 -3.31
CA ALA A 192 20.49 7.42 -4.14
C ALA A 192 21.64 7.92 -5.06
N LYS A 193 22.25 9.07 -4.73
CA LYS A 193 23.46 9.61 -5.37
C LYS A 193 24.59 9.65 -4.36
#